data_AF-A0AAE1JUZ4-F1
#
_entry.id   AF-A0AAE1JUZ4-F1
#
_cell.length_a   1.000
_cell.length_b   1.000
_cell.length_c   1.000
_cell.angle_alpha   90.00
_cell.angle_beta   90.00
_cell.angle_gamma   90.00
#
_symmetry.space_group_name_H-M   'P 1'
#
loop_
_entity.id
_entity.type
_entity.pdbx_description
1 polymer ?
#
loop_
_entity_poly.entity_id
_entity_poly.type
_entity_poly.pdbx_seq_one_letter_code
_entity_poly.pdbx_strand_id
1 'polypeptide(L)' 'MIRTSGELRMSNFLLWQVAFTELVFDPHLWPDYGKDHFVEALVVFQQRHRRFGGQQA' A
#
# COMPACT_ATOMS: atom_id res chain seq x y z
N MET A 1 3.42 0.73 -1.31
CA MET A 1 3.62 -0.73 -1.38
C MET A 1 2.26 -1.39 -1.35
N ILE A 2 1.97 -2.24 -2.34
CA ILE A 2 0.76 -3.08 -2.34
C ILE A 2 1.15 -4.42 -1.71
N ARG A 3 0.35 -4.90 -0.76
CA ARG A 3 0.55 -6.21 -0.13
C ARG A 3 -0.75 -7.02 -0.20
N THR A 4 -0.67 -8.16 -0.88
CA THR A 4 -1.79 -9.08 -1.07
C THR A 4 -1.86 -10.13 0.05
N SER A 5 -2.83 -11.03 -0.04
CA SER A 5 -3.05 -12.17 0.85
C SER A 5 -3.56 -11.83 2.26
N GLY A 6 -4.17 -10.66 2.46
CA GLY A 6 -4.98 -10.33 3.65
C GLY A 6 -4.23 -10.03 4.95
N GLU A 7 -2.92 -10.20 4.96
CA GLU A 7 -2.11 -9.98 6.15
C GLU A 7 -1.78 -8.49 6.37
N LEU A 8 -1.98 -7.94 7.57
CA LEU A 8 -1.63 -6.55 7.92
C LEU A 8 -0.30 -6.46 8.68
N ARG A 9 0.83 -6.72 8.00
CA ARG A 9 2.19 -6.64 8.54
C ARG A 9 3.23 -6.31 7.47
N MET A 10 4.38 -5.78 7.89
CA MET A 10 5.48 -5.44 6.98
C MET A 10 6.41 -6.61 6.68
N SER A 11 6.43 -7.63 7.52
CA SER A 11 7.18 -8.88 7.27
C SER A 11 8.65 -8.67 6.91
N ASN A 12 9.27 -7.62 7.45
CA ASN A 12 10.66 -7.22 7.17
C ASN A 12 10.93 -6.78 5.71
N PHE A 13 9.91 -6.37 4.96
CA PHE A 13 10.08 -5.82 3.62
C PHE A 13 10.35 -4.31 3.68
N LEU A 14 11.54 -3.91 3.20
CA LEU A 14 11.89 -2.52 2.89
C LEU A 14 11.69 -1.51 4.04
N LEU A 15 11.92 -1.93 5.29
CA LEU A 15 11.59 -1.15 6.49
C LEU A 15 12.08 0.30 6.46
N TRP A 16 13.30 0.53 5.97
CA TRP A 16 13.85 1.88 5.84
C TRP A 16 13.19 2.66 4.69
N GLN A 17 13.05 2.03 3.53
CA GLN A 17 12.54 2.67 2.31
C GLN A 17 11.04 3.02 2.41
N VAL A 18 10.27 2.32 3.26
CA VAL A 18 8.82 2.53 3.38
C VAL A 18 8.41 3.65 4.35
N ALA A 19 9.34 4.41 4.93
CA ALA A 19 9.08 5.41 5.98
C ALA A 19 7.88 6.36 5.72
N PHE A 20 7.67 6.79 4.47
CA PHE A 20 6.51 7.61 4.04
C PHE A 20 5.81 7.02 2.80
N THR A 21 5.95 5.71 2.61
CA THR A 21 5.30 5.01 1.52
C THR A 21 3.86 4.71 1.90
N GLU A 22 2.92 5.05 1.02
CA GLU A 22 1.53 4.62 1.18
C GLU A 22 1.43 3.09 1.08
N LEU A 23 0.67 2.50 2.01
CA LEU A 23 0.47 1.06 2.09
C LEU A 23 -0.96 0.73 1.67
N VAL A 24 -1.08 -0.20 0.72
CA VAL A 24 -2.36 -0.77 0.31
C VAL A 24 -2.32 -2.25 0.66
N PHE A 25 -3.27 -2.70 1.46
CA PHE A 25 -3.42 -4.12 1.82
C PHE A 25 -4.65 -4.65 1.11
N ASP A 26 -4.46 -5.74 0.37
CA ASP A 26 -5.50 -6.38 -0.41
C ASP A 26 -5.72 -7.82 0.09
N PRO A 27 -6.96 -8.25 0.35
CA PRO A 27 -7.25 -9.60 0.84
C PRO A 27 -7.06 -10.70 -0.21
N HIS A 28 -7.06 -10.40 -1.50
CA HIS A 28 -6.92 -11.39 -2.56
C HIS A 28 -5.55 -12.07 -2.50
N LEU A 29 -5.52 -13.37 -2.76
CA LEU A 29 -4.26 -14.12 -2.84
C LEU A 29 -3.48 -13.70 -4.08
N TRP A 30 -2.15 -13.75 -4.02
CA TRP A 30 -1.29 -13.34 -5.13
C TRP A 30 -1.63 -14.01 -6.48
N PRO A 31 -1.93 -15.32 -6.57
CA PRO A 31 -2.31 -15.94 -7.83
C PRO A 31 -3.61 -15.40 -8.44
N ASP A 32 -4.50 -14.86 -7.61
CA ASP A 32 -5.80 -14.31 -8.02
C ASP A 32 -5.74 -12.78 -8.23
N TYR A 33 -4.61 -12.16 -7.89
CA TYR A 33 -4.42 -10.72 -8.02
C TYR A 33 -4.23 -10.34 -9.49
N GLY A 34 -5.02 -9.37 -9.96
CA GLY A 34 -5.22 -9.11 -11.38
C GLY A 34 -5.25 -7.62 -11.68
N LYS A 35 -5.53 -7.30 -12.96
CA LYS A 35 -5.54 -5.90 -13.44
C LYS A 35 -6.53 -5.03 -12.68
N ASP A 36 -7.74 -5.53 -12.44
CA ASP A 36 -8.80 -4.73 -11.81
C ASP A 36 -8.45 -4.42 -10.34
N HIS A 37 -7.93 -5.40 -9.61
CA HIS A 37 -7.39 -5.22 -8.25
C HIS A 37 -6.25 -4.19 -8.23
N PHE A 38 -5.35 -4.24 -9.22
CA PHE A 38 -4.29 -3.25 -9.36
C PHE A 38 -4.81 -1.84 -9.62
N VAL A 39 -5.82 -1.67 -10.48
CA VAL A 39 -6.45 -0.38 -10.73
C VAL A 39 -7.13 0.16 -9.46
N GLU A 40 -7.82 -0.68 -8.71
CA GLU A 40 -8.42 -0.31 -7.43
C GLU A 40 -7.36 0.18 -6.43
N ALA A 41 -6.24 -0.54 -6.31
CA ALA A 41 -5.12 -0.12 -5.47
C ALA A 41 -4.53 1.24 -5.86
N LEU A 42 -4.49 1.55 -7.17
CA LEU A 42 -4.06 2.85 -7.68
C LEU A 42 -5.05 3.97 -7.33
N VAL A 43 -6.35 3.72 -7.44
CA VAL A 43 -7.39 4.68 -7.04
C VAL A 43 -7.27 5.00 -5.56
N VAL A 44 -7.12 3.98 -4.70
CA VAL A 44 -6.89 4.15 -3.26
C VAL A 44 -5.63 4.96 -2.99
N PHE A 45 -4.54 4.67 -3.70
CA PHE A 45 -3.28 5.42 -3.58
C PHE A 45 -3.45 6.91 -3.92
N GLN A 46 -4.15 7.23 -5.01
CA GLN A 46 -4.36 8.61 -5.47
C GLN A 46 -5.17 9.47 -4.49
N GLN A 47 -6.04 8.85 -3.68
CA GLN A 47 -6.87 9.56 -2.69
C GLN A 47 -6.09 9.96 -1.43
N ARG A 48 -4.85 9.48 -1.25
CA ARG A 48 -4.06 9.75 -0.04
C ARG A 48 -3.41 11.13 -0.11
N HIS A 49 -3.60 11.92 0.95
CA HIS A 49 -2.90 13.19 1.11
C HIS A 49 -1.56 12.98 1.82
N ARG A 50 -0.47 13.05 1.06
CA ARG A 50 0.88 12.76 1.55
C ARG A 50 1.49 13.96 2.25
N ARG A 51 1.90 13.77 3.51
CA ARG A 51 2.52 14.83 4.34
C ARG A 51 4.06 14.76 4.39
N PHE A 52 4.66 13.62 4.01
CA PHE A 52 6.12 13.43 3.96
C PHE A 52 6.89 13.87 5.22
N GLY A 53 6.30 13.69 6.41
CA GLY A 53 6.91 14.12 7.68
C GLY A 53 6.74 15.61 8.01
N GLY A 54 6.03 16.37 7.17
CA GLY A 54 5.62 17.74 7.48
C GLY A 54 4.51 17.77 8.54
N GLN A 55 4.67 18.63 9.54
CA GLN A 55 3.58 18.99 10.44
C GLN A 55 2.67 19.98 9.70
N GLN A 56 1.40 19.64 9.52
CA GLN A 56 0.40 20.63 9.10
C GLN A 56 0.25 21.63 10.26
N ALA A 57 0.39 22.92 9.95
CA ALA A 57 0.00 24.01 10.86
C ALA A 57 -1.53 24.07 10.98
#